data_AF-A0A9D7NFA9-F1
#
_entry.id   AF-A0A9D7NFA9-F1
#
_cell.length_a   1.000
_cell.length_b   1.000
_cell.length_c   1.000
_cell.angle_alpha   90.00
_cell.angle_beta   90.00
_cell.angle_gamma   90.00
#
_symmetry.space_group_name_H-M   'P 1'
#
loop_
_entity.id
_entity.type
_entity.pdbx_description
1 polymer ?
#
loop_
_entity_poly.entity_id
_entity_poly.type
_entity_poly.pdbx_seq_one_letter_code
_entity_poly.pdbx_strand_id
1 'polypeptide(L)'
;MGRGIFDVFPDNPDDKTANGESIIRASFNWVIKNKTKDALPVVKYDIPKPESEGGGFDVKYWQATNSPILDEKNNVKYIVQRAEDVTENKTLITQHEAEQKALKLVEDSEKRYNMMLMKSPFGFAVLKGRNMVITLANDSIKTFWGKGKDLEGKPLFDVIPELNDSTFPALIDNVYTTGTPFYGDELPAPILRNGKLKMPLLLLPYLEADDYFSVTVYCYQVTAAVIVKKH
;
A
#
# COMPACT_ATOMS: atom_id res chain seq x y z
N MET A 1 -19.05 26.62 -39.31
CA MET A 1 -19.30 26.28 -37.89
C MET A 1 -20.67 25.63 -37.77
N GLY A 2 -20.84 24.66 -36.86
CA GLY A 2 -22.10 23.92 -36.65
C GLY A 2 -22.08 22.42 -36.99
N ARG A 3 -20.92 21.84 -37.32
CA ARG A 3 -20.75 20.37 -37.51
C ARG A 3 -20.28 19.74 -36.20
N GLY A 4 -20.58 18.46 -35.98
CA GLY A 4 -20.11 17.73 -34.80
C GLY A 4 -18.58 17.60 -34.83
N ILE A 5 -17.94 17.64 -33.66
CA ILE A 5 -16.48 17.56 -33.57
C ILE A 5 -15.93 16.27 -34.20
N PHE A 6 -16.66 15.15 -34.07
CA PHE A 6 -16.28 13.86 -34.64
C PHE A 6 -16.56 13.74 -36.16
N ASP A 7 -17.41 14.63 -36.71
CA ASP A 7 -17.60 14.72 -38.16
C ASP A 7 -16.43 15.46 -38.83
N VAL A 8 -15.79 16.37 -38.07
CA VAL A 8 -14.66 17.19 -38.54
C VAL A 8 -13.31 16.51 -38.26
N PHE A 9 -13.24 15.78 -37.15
CA PHE A 9 -12.10 14.97 -36.74
C PHE A 9 -12.61 13.54 -36.51
N PRO A 10 -12.60 12.68 -37.54
CA PRO A 10 -12.91 11.27 -37.39
C PRO A 10 -11.68 10.47 -36.95
N ASP A 11 -11.90 9.27 -36.42
CA ASP A 11 -10.82 8.30 -36.21
C ASP A 11 -10.16 7.92 -37.55
N ASN A 12 -8.86 7.58 -37.49
CA ASN A 12 -8.08 7.18 -38.66
C ASN A 12 -8.61 5.86 -39.24
N PRO A 13 -9.19 5.86 -40.47
CA PRO A 13 -9.78 4.65 -41.07
C PRO A 13 -8.74 3.59 -41.42
N ASP A 14 -7.46 3.95 -41.55
CA ASP A 14 -6.36 3.03 -41.85
C ASP A 14 -5.88 2.28 -40.59
N ASP A 15 -6.21 2.78 -39.39
CA ASP A 15 -5.89 2.14 -38.11
C ASP A 15 -7.12 1.44 -37.51
N LYS A 16 -7.17 0.11 -37.67
CA LYS A 16 -8.25 -0.72 -37.11
C LYS A 16 -8.34 -0.72 -35.58
N THR A 17 -7.31 -0.19 -34.90
CA THR A 17 -7.27 -0.07 -33.44
C THR A 17 -7.58 1.33 -32.95
N ALA A 18 -7.83 2.28 -33.86
CA ALA A 18 -8.25 3.63 -33.52
C ALA A 18 -9.53 3.59 -32.67
N ASN A 19 -9.45 4.25 -31.51
CA ASN A 19 -10.53 4.31 -30.54
C ASN A 19 -10.64 5.70 -29.90
N GLY A 20 -9.95 6.70 -30.47
CA GLY A 20 -9.83 8.03 -29.91
C GLY A 20 -11.18 8.71 -29.76
N GLU A 21 -12.04 8.60 -30.78
CA GLU A 21 -13.41 9.12 -30.75
C GLU A 21 -14.21 8.49 -29.61
N SER A 22 -14.14 7.16 -29.48
CA SER A 22 -14.88 6.43 -28.44
C SER A 22 -14.47 6.87 -27.03
N ILE A 23 -13.17 7.09 -26.80
CA ILE A 23 -12.62 7.53 -25.52
C ILE A 23 -13.09 8.95 -25.18
N ILE A 24 -12.98 9.89 -26.13
CA ILE A 24 -13.40 11.28 -25.93
C ILE A 24 -14.92 11.36 -25.72
N ARG A 25 -15.70 10.61 -26.49
CA ARG A 25 -17.17 10.53 -26.35
C ARG A 25 -17.57 9.99 -24.98
N ALA A 26 -16.89 8.96 -24.49
CA ALA A 26 -17.12 8.42 -23.14
C ALA A 26 -16.83 9.48 -22.06
N SER A 27 -15.74 10.24 -22.20
CA SER A 27 -15.40 11.35 -21.29
C SER A 27 -16.46 12.45 -21.30
N PHE A 28 -16.93 12.89 -22.48
CA PHE A 28 -18.00 13.88 -22.57
C PHE A 28 -19.28 13.42 -21.87
N ASN A 29 -19.71 12.18 -22.11
CA ASN A 29 -20.88 11.61 -21.44
C ASN A 29 -20.69 11.55 -19.92
N TRP A 30 -19.49 11.19 -19.46
CA TRP A 30 -19.16 11.14 -18.04
C TRP A 30 -19.19 12.55 -17.42
N VAL A 31 -18.62 13.56 -18.08
CA VAL A 31 -18.66 14.96 -17.62
C VAL A 31 -20.09 15.49 -17.58
N ILE A 32 -20.92 15.19 -18.58
CA ILE A 32 -22.35 15.56 -18.61
C ILE A 32 -23.09 14.95 -17.41
N LYS A 33 -22.85 13.66 -17.15
CA LYS A 33 -23.52 12.92 -16.07
C LYS A 33 -23.07 13.38 -14.68
N ASN A 34 -21.76 13.53 -14.48
CA ASN A 34 -21.18 13.75 -13.15
C ASN A 34 -20.93 15.23 -12.84
N LYS A 35 -21.06 16.13 -13.83
CA LYS A 35 -20.91 17.59 -13.70
C LYS A 35 -19.58 18.00 -13.07
N THR A 36 -18.56 17.18 -13.28
CA THR A 36 -17.19 17.39 -12.79
C THR A 36 -16.20 17.21 -13.92
N LYS A 37 -15.00 17.77 -13.75
CA LYS A 37 -13.92 17.67 -14.73
C LYS A 37 -13.45 16.22 -14.88
N ASP A 38 -13.12 15.84 -16.11
CA ASP A 38 -12.51 14.55 -16.43
C ASP A 38 -11.17 14.77 -17.14
N ALA A 39 -10.12 14.12 -16.65
CA ALA A 39 -8.78 14.19 -17.22
C ALA A 39 -8.45 12.83 -17.83
N LEU A 40 -8.31 12.81 -19.15
CA LEU A 40 -8.00 11.59 -19.88
C LEU A 40 -6.51 11.25 -19.73
N PRO A 41 -6.15 9.95 -19.72
CA PRO A 41 -4.77 9.53 -19.92
C PRO A 41 -4.29 9.97 -21.32
N VAL A 42 -3.01 9.76 -21.64
CA VAL A 42 -2.51 10.02 -23.00
C VAL A 42 -3.27 9.14 -24.00
N VAL A 43 -4.01 9.77 -24.92
CA VAL A 43 -4.80 9.11 -25.96
C VAL A 43 -4.10 9.25 -27.31
N LYS A 44 -4.00 8.17 -28.08
CA LYS A 44 -3.61 8.25 -29.49
C LYS A 44 -4.80 8.77 -30.29
N TYR A 45 -4.64 9.89 -30.97
CA TYR A 45 -5.67 10.45 -31.84
C TYR A 45 -4.98 11.10 -33.04
N ASP A 46 -5.01 10.40 -34.17
CA ASP A 46 -4.30 10.85 -35.36
C ASP A 46 -5.03 12.06 -35.98
N ILE A 47 -4.27 13.03 -36.50
CA ILE A 47 -4.85 14.22 -37.16
C ILE A 47 -4.80 14.03 -38.67
N PRO A 48 -5.90 14.28 -39.41
CA PRO A 48 -5.90 14.26 -40.86
C PRO A 48 -5.06 15.40 -41.44
N LYS A 49 -4.23 15.09 -42.44
CA LYS A 49 -3.46 16.08 -43.20
C LYS A 49 -4.34 16.75 -44.25
N PRO A 50 -4.12 18.05 -44.55
CA PRO A 50 -4.75 18.68 -45.70
C PRO A 50 -4.47 17.91 -47.01
N GLU A 51 -5.44 17.85 -47.93
CA GLU A 51 -5.22 17.25 -49.25
C GLU A 51 -4.05 17.92 -50.01
N SER A 52 -3.84 19.22 -49.78
CA SER A 52 -2.70 19.98 -50.34
C SER A 52 -1.32 19.50 -49.85
N GLU A 53 -1.26 18.74 -48.76
CA GLU A 53 -0.03 18.17 -48.17
C GLU A 53 0.09 16.66 -48.43
N GLY A 54 -0.70 16.13 -49.37
CA GLY A 54 -0.68 14.72 -49.76
C GLY A 54 -1.74 13.85 -49.06
N GLY A 55 -2.59 14.45 -48.21
CA GLY A 55 -3.63 13.74 -47.47
C GLY A 55 -3.07 12.74 -46.43
N GLY A 56 -3.92 11.84 -45.93
CA GLY A 56 -3.55 10.86 -44.91
C GLY A 56 -3.60 11.42 -43.49
N PHE A 57 -2.85 10.81 -42.55
CA PHE A 57 -2.92 11.10 -41.12
C PHE A 57 -1.52 11.24 -40.49
N ASP A 58 -1.39 12.16 -39.53
CA ASP A 58 -0.26 12.24 -38.62
C ASP A 58 -0.58 11.56 -37.30
N VAL A 59 0.34 10.69 -36.85
CA VAL A 59 0.23 10.04 -35.55
C VAL A 59 0.48 11.07 -34.45
N LYS A 60 -0.54 11.30 -33.63
CA LYS A 60 -0.49 12.26 -32.53
C LYS A 60 -0.99 11.64 -31.23
N TYR A 61 -0.41 12.11 -30.13
CA TYR A 61 -0.80 11.72 -28.78
C TYR A 61 -1.26 12.96 -28.01
N TRP A 62 -2.41 12.84 -27.36
CA TRP A 62 -3.10 13.96 -26.73
C TRP A 62 -3.32 13.71 -25.26
N GLN A 63 -2.99 14.71 -24.45
CA GLN A 63 -3.47 14.80 -23.09
C GLN A 63 -4.63 15.79 -23.06
N ALA A 64 -5.82 15.29 -22.73
CA ALA A 64 -7.05 16.08 -22.77
C ALA A 64 -7.72 16.17 -21.41
N THR A 65 -8.20 17.36 -21.06
CA THR A 65 -9.07 17.60 -19.90
C THR A 65 -10.37 18.22 -20.35
N ASN A 66 -11.49 17.62 -19.98
CA ASN A 66 -12.84 18.05 -20.31
C ASN A 66 -13.51 18.61 -19.04
N SER A 67 -13.84 19.89 -19.05
CA SER A 67 -14.41 20.60 -17.89
C SER A 67 -15.82 21.12 -18.20
N PRO A 68 -16.83 20.83 -17.36
CA PRO A 68 -18.19 21.31 -17.60
C PRO A 68 -18.33 22.79 -17.22
N ILE A 69 -19.12 23.51 -18.01
CA ILE A 69 -19.67 24.82 -17.66
C ILE A 69 -21.16 24.63 -17.42
N LEU A 70 -21.60 24.97 -16.21
CA LEU A 70 -22.97 24.71 -15.76
C LEU A 70 -23.86 25.94 -15.99
N ASP A 71 -25.13 25.72 -16.27
CA ASP A 71 -26.16 26.76 -16.26
C ASP A 71 -26.71 27.02 -14.85
N GLU A 72 -27.64 27.98 -14.74
CA GLU A 72 -28.31 28.34 -13.48
C GLU A 72 -29.13 27.18 -12.86
N LYS A 73 -29.51 26.18 -13.67
CA LYS A 73 -30.22 24.97 -13.24
C LYS A 73 -29.28 23.81 -12.94
N ASN A 74 -27.97 24.09 -12.85
CA ASN A 74 -26.91 23.12 -12.60
C ASN A 74 -26.80 22.04 -13.70
N ASN A 75 -27.22 22.30 -14.94
CA ASN A 75 -27.05 21.40 -16.07
C ASN A 75 -25.79 21.78 -16.86
N VAL A 76 -25.13 20.79 -17.47
CA VAL A 76 -23.98 21.06 -18.34
C VAL A 76 -24.44 21.79 -19.59
N LYS A 77 -24.05 23.07 -19.70
CA LYS A 77 -24.35 23.94 -20.84
C LYS A 77 -23.26 23.84 -21.91
N TYR A 78 -21.99 23.74 -21.49
CA TYR A 78 -20.83 23.57 -22.36
C TYR A 78 -19.81 22.62 -21.73
N ILE A 79 -18.95 22.04 -22.56
CA ILE A 79 -17.72 21.38 -22.12
C ILE A 79 -16.55 22.16 -22.71
N VAL A 80 -15.65 22.64 -21.87
CA VAL A 80 -14.38 23.22 -22.28
C VAL A 80 -13.35 22.11 -22.30
N GLN A 81 -12.78 21.85 -23.47
CA GLN A 81 -11.68 20.91 -23.63
C GLN A 81 -10.36 21.67 -23.65
N ARG A 82 -9.41 21.23 -22.83
CA ARG A 82 -7.99 21.56 -22.96
C ARG A 82 -7.30 20.33 -23.53
N ALA A 83 -6.76 20.42 -24.73
CA ALA A 83 -5.99 19.35 -25.37
C ALA A 83 -4.56 19.82 -25.60
N GLU A 84 -3.60 18.98 -25.24
CA GLU A 84 -2.16 19.22 -25.38
C GLU A 84 -1.56 18.09 -26.21
N ASP A 85 -0.85 18.46 -27.29
CA ASP A 85 -0.07 17.50 -28.09
C ASP A 85 1.18 17.13 -27.30
N VAL A 86 1.24 15.86 -26.89
CA VAL A 86 2.34 15.30 -26.09
C VAL A 86 3.13 14.26 -26.89
N THR A 87 3.05 14.27 -28.22
CA THR A 87 3.67 13.28 -29.10
C THR A 87 5.16 13.11 -28.82
N GLU A 88 5.90 14.21 -28.63
CA GLU A 88 7.34 14.19 -28.36
C GLU A 88 7.68 13.60 -26.97
N ASN A 89 6.81 13.82 -25.98
CA ASN A 89 7.03 13.44 -24.59
C ASN A 89 6.26 12.19 -24.15
N LYS A 90 5.51 11.55 -25.05
CA LYS A 90 4.60 10.42 -24.77
C LYS A 90 5.28 9.33 -23.93
N THR A 91 6.48 8.93 -24.34
CA THR A 91 7.24 7.86 -23.67
C THR A 91 7.57 8.24 -22.23
N LEU A 92 8.06 9.48 -22.02
CA LEU A 92 8.42 9.98 -20.69
C LEU A 92 7.19 10.09 -19.79
N ILE A 93 6.08 10.61 -20.29
CA ILE A 93 4.82 10.74 -19.53
C ILE A 93 4.30 9.36 -19.13
N THR A 94 4.27 8.41 -20.06
CA THR A 94 3.77 7.05 -19.80
C THR A 94 4.66 6.31 -18.80
N GLN A 95 5.98 6.47 -18.91
CA GLN A 95 6.94 5.91 -17.95
C GLN A 95 6.75 6.50 -16.55
N HIS A 96 6.63 7.83 -16.47
CA HIS A 96 6.42 8.51 -15.19
C HIS A 96 5.09 8.10 -14.52
N GLU A 97 4.01 7.99 -15.29
CA GLU A 97 2.73 7.51 -14.78
C GLU A 97 2.81 6.06 -14.29
N ALA A 98 3.55 5.19 -14.99
CA ALA A 98 3.75 3.80 -14.59
C ALA A 98 4.59 3.71 -13.30
N GLU A 99 5.64 4.52 -13.19
CA GLU A 99 6.49 4.62 -12.00
C GLU A 99 5.69 5.10 -10.79
N GLN A 100 4.90 6.17 -10.93
CA GLN A 100 4.02 6.66 -9.86
C GLN A 100 3.01 5.61 -9.40
N LYS A 101 2.41 4.87 -10.35
CA LYS A 101 1.49 3.77 -10.02
C LYS A 101 2.19 2.65 -9.26
N ALA A 102 3.41 2.28 -9.69
CA ALA A 102 4.20 1.25 -9.02
C ALA A 102 4.59 1.68 -7.60
N LEU A 103 5.05 2.92 -7.43
CA LEU A 103 5.40 3.47 -6.11
C LEU A 103 4.18 3.48 -5.17
N LYS A 104 3.03 3.96 -5.65
CA LYS A 104 1.79 3.96 -4.87
C LYS A 104 1.36 2.55 -4.48
N LEU A 105 1.52 1.57 -5.37
CA LEU A 105 1.21 0.18 -5.06
C LEU A 105 2.10 -0.37 -3.94
N VAL A 106 3.39 -0.03 -3.93
CA VAL A 106 4.32 -0.39 -2.85
C VAL A 106 3.89 0.26 -1.54
N GLU A 107 3.64 1.58 -1.54
CA GLU A 107 3.19 2.29 -0.34
C GLU A 107 1.89 1.72 0.25
N ASP A 108 0.91 1.42 -0.61
CA ASP A 108 -0.37 0.84 -0.19
C ASP A 108 -0.20 -0.59 0.35
N SER A 109 0.75 -1.35 -0.21
CA SER A 109 1.12 -2.67 0.29
C SER A 109 1.78 -2.60 1.67
N GLU A 110 2.75 -1.69 1.86
CA GLU A 110 3.43 -1.47 3.14
C GLU A 110 2.47 -1.00 4.22
N LYS A 111 1.59 -0.02 3.91
CA LYS A 111 0.55 0.43 4.85
C LYS A 111 -0.35 -0.72 5.28
N ARG A 112 -0.75 -1.58 4.35
CA ARG A 112 -1.60 -2.75 4.63
C ARG A 112 -0.88 -3.76 5.51
N TYR A 113 0.38 -4.07 5.20
CA TYR A 113 1.21 -4.94 6.03
C TYR A 113 1.36 -4.39 7.45
N ASN A 114 1.75 -3.12 7.58
CA ASN A 114 1.89 -2.45 8.87
C ASN A 114 0.59 -2.46 9.65
N MET A 115 -0.55 -2.17 9.01
CA MET A 115 -1.85 -2.22 9.66
C MET A 115 -2.20 -3.62 10.17
N MET A 116 -1.98 -4.66 9.36
CA MET A 116 -2.22 -6.05 9.74
C MET A 116 -1.33 -6.48 10.92
N LEU A 117 -0.03 -6.18 10.86
CA LEU A 117 0.91 -6.52 11.93
C LEU A 117 0.59 -5.79 13.23
N MET A 118 0.36 -4.46 13.15
CA MET A 118 0.14 -3.62 14.32
C MET A 118 -1.19 -3.91 15.02
N LYS A 119 -2.25 -4.21 14.26
CA LYS A 119 -3.60 -4.52 14.79
C LYS A 119 -3.86 -6.02 14.99
N SER A 120 -2.87 -6.86 14.73
CA SER A 120 -2.95 -8.30 14.93
C SER A 120 -3.31 -8.63 16.39
N PRO A 121 -4.19 -9.61 16.67
CA PRO A 121 -4.48 -10.07 18.03
C PRO A 121 -3.32 -10.88 18.66
N PHE A 122 -2.30 -11.21 17.86
CA PHE A 122 -1.08 -11.85 18.31
C PHE A 122 -0.09 -10.77 18.73
N GLY A 123 0.50 -10.88 19.91
CA GLY A 123 1.62 -10.05 20.35
C GLY A 123 2.85 -10.40 19.53
N PHE A 124 3.46 -9.37 18.95
CA PHE A 124 4.65 -9.48 18.12
C PHE A 124 5.65 -8.39 18.46
N ALA A 125 6.90 -8.76 18.71
CA ALA A 125 8.01 -7.82 18.84
C ALA A 125 9.27 -8.33 18.14
N VAL A 126 10.11 -7.40 17.70
CA VAL A 126 11.46 -7.67 17.20
C VAL A 126 12.47 -7.04 18.13
N LEU A 127 13.44 -7.85 18.57
CA LEU A 127 14.48 -7.49 19.53
C LEU A 127 15.83 -7.59 18.83
N LYS A 128 16.59 -6.49 18.81
CA LYS A 128 17.84 -6.40 18.05
C LYS A 128 19.06 -6.27 18.96
N GLY A 129 20.12 -6.99 18.57
CA GLY A 129 21.42 -6.96 19.24
C GLY A 129 21.43 -7.65 20.61
N ARG A 130 22.63 -7.79 21.19
CA ARG A 130 22.82 -8.47 22.49
C ARG A 130 22.07 -7.82 23.66
N ASN A 131 21.82 -6.51 23.60
CA ASN A 131 21.05 -5.80 24.62
C ASN A 131 19.53 -5.92 24.42
N MET A 132 19.05 -6.69 23.43
CA MET A 132 17.63 -6.92 23.17
C MET A 132 16.82 -5.63 23.05
N VAL A 133 17.32 -4.69 22.24
CA VAL A 133 16.65 -3.41 22.00
C VAL A 133 15.37 -3.67 21.21
N ILE A 134 14.23 -3.20 21.71
CA ILE A 134 12.95 -3.33 21.05
C ILE A 134 12.96 -2.44 19.81
N THR A 135 12.87 -3.03 18.62
CA THR A 135 12.83 -2.29 17.35
C THR A 135 11.43 -2.20 16.77
N LEU A 136 10.57 -3.16 17.13
CA LEU A 136 9.17 -3.19 16.76
C LEU A 136 8.39 -3.86 17.88
N ALA A 137 7.27 -3.27 18.28
CA ALA A 137 6.28 -3.91 19.15
C ALA A 137 4.87 -3.55 18.66
N ASN A 138 4.05 -4.56 18.33
CA ASN A 138 2.68 -4.31 17.89
C ASN A 138 1.73 -3.94 19.05
N ASP A 139 0.50 -3.51 18.73
CA ASP A 139 -0.43 -3.02 19.75
C ASP A 139 -0.79 -4.11 20.78
N SER A 140 -0.85 -5.38 20.33
CA SER A 140 -1.15 -6.52 21.19
C SER A 140 -0.04 -6.79 22.19
N ILE A 141 1.24 -6.80 21.78
CA ILE A 141 2.32 -7.04 22.74
C ILE A 141 2.50 -5.88 23.71
N LYS A 142 2.28 -4.63 23.26
CA LYS A 142 2.24 -3.45 24.13
C LYS A 142 1.14 -3.57 25.19
N THR A 143 -0.03 -4.08 24.78
CA THR A 143 -1.15 -4.34 25.69
C THR A 143 -0.83 -5.46 26.68
N PHE A 144 -0.23 -6.55 26.22
CA PHE A 144 0.16 -7.69 27.05
C PHE A 144 1.24 -7.32 28.07
N TRP A 145 2.22 -6.52 27.65
CA TRP A 145 3.28 -6.07 28.54
C TRP A 145 2.80 -5.02 29.55
N GLY A 146 1.81 -4.21 29.18
CA GLY A 146 1.22 -3.22 30.08
C GLY A 146 2.16 -2.07 30.48
N LYS A 147 3.26 -1.87 29.75
CA LYS A 147 4.30 -0.85 30.03
C LYS A 147 4.11 0.46 29.25
N GLY A 148 2.97 0.62 28.58
CA GLY A 148 2.66 1.79 27.75
C GLY A 148 2.98 1.58 26.27
N LYS A 149 2.94 2.67 25.49
CA LYS A 149 3.07 2.63 24.02
C LYS A 149 4.47 2.94 23.48
N ASP A 150 5.28 3.62 24.29
CA ASP A 150 6.62 4.10 23.94
C ASP A 150 7.68 3.11 24.42
N LEU A 151 7.86 2.03 23.65
CA LEU A 151 8.72 0.91 24.03
C LEU A 151 9.91 0.75 23.09
N GLU A 152 9.73 1.09 21.82
CA GLU A 152 10.76 1.00 20.80
C GLU A 152 11.98 1.89 21.14
N GLY A 153 13.17 1.41 20.78
CA GLY A 153 14.46 2.03 21.09
C GLY A 153 14.99 1.71 22.49
N LYS A 154 14.22 1.02 23.35
CA LYS A 154 14.62 0.68 24.73
C LYS A 154 15.00 -0.81 24.85
N PRO A 155 15.98 -1.17 25.70
CA PRO A 155 16.26 -2.57 26.02
C PRO A 155 15.05 -3.25 26.66
N LEU A 156 14.71 -4.47 26.23
CA LEU A 156 13.56 -5.21 26.75
C LEU A 156 13.63 -5.38 28.28
N PHE A 157 14.81 -5.69 28.80
CA PHE A 157 15.03 -5.93 30.24
C PHE A 157 14.95 -4.66 31.09
N ASP A 158 15.06 -3.48 30.49
CA ASP A 158 14.82 -2.21 31.19
C ASP A 158 13.31 -1.89 31.21
N VAL A 159 12.60 -2.22 30.14
CA VAL A 159 11.15 -2.04 30.02
C VAL A 159 10.39 -3.02 30.93
N ILE A 160 10.89 -4.26 31.02
CA ILE A 160 10.28 -5.34 31.80
C ILE A 160 11.35 -5.96 32.72
N PRO A 161 11.75 -5.23 33.78
CA PRO A 161 12.80 -5.69 34.68
C PRO A 161 12.49 -7.01 35.38
N GLU A 162 11.20 -7.35 35.50
CA GLU A 162 10.73 -8.62 36.06
C GLU A 162 11.19 -9.85 35.26
N LEU A 163 11.63 -9.67 34.01
CA LEU A 163 12.21 -10.76 33.20
C LEU A 163 13.64 -11.10 33.60
N ASN A 164 14.39 -10.21 34.25
CA ASN A 164 15.79 -10.46 34.62
C ASN A 164 15.92 -11.66 35.58
N ASP A 165 14.95 -11.81 36.49
CA ASP A 165 14.94 -12.90 37.48
C ASP A 165 14.24 -14.18 36.96
N SER A 166 13.91 -14.23 35.67
CA SER A 166 13.22 -15.35 35.03
C SER A 166 14.17 -16.23 34.19
N THR A 167 13.65 -17.30 33.59
CA THR A 167 14.41 -18.10 32.61
C THR A 167 14.55 -17.40 31.25
N PHE A 168 13.83 -16.30 31.02
CA PHE A 168 13.75 -15.60 29.73
C PHE A 168 15.10 -15.10 29.20
N PRO A 169 16.02 -14.50 30.00
CA PRO A 169 17.32 -14.05 29.51
C PRO A 169 18.17 -15.17 28.94
N ALA A 170 18.19 -16.34 29.59
CA ALA A 170 18.93 -17.50 29.09
C ALA A 170 18.32 -18.09 27.82
N LEU A 171 16.98 -18.11 27.72
CA LEU A 171 16.29 -18.58 26.53
C LEU A 171 16.56 -17.68 25.32
N ILE A 172 16.46 -16.37 25.50
CA ILE A 172 16.65 -15.43 24.39
C ILE A 172 18.12 -15.38 23.94
N ASP A 173 19.08 -15.46 24.86
CA ASP A 173 20.50 -15.51 24.53
C ASP A 173 20.87 -16.79 23.77
N ASN A 174 20.26 -17.94 24.13
CA ASN A 174 20.44 -19.18 23.39
C ASN A 174 19.91 -19.05 21.95
N VAL A 175 18.68 -18.56 21.76
CA VAL A 175 18.11 -18.35 20.41
C VAL A 175 18.97 -17.38 19.60
N TYR A 176 19.43 -16.29 20.22
CA TYR A 176 20.29 -15.30 19.60
C TYR A 176 21.64 -15.88 19.18
N THR A 177 22.30 -16.63 20.06
CA THR A 177 23.66 -17.13 19.85
C THR A 177 23.71 -18.35 18.93
N THR A 178 22.72 -19.23 19.01
CA THR A 178 22.70 -20.50 18.25
C THR A 178 21.90 -20.43 16.96
N GLY A 179 21.00 -19.45 16.82
CA GLY A 179 20.04 -19.42 15.72
C GLY A 179 19.03 -20.57 15.77
N THR A 180 18.85 -21.24 16.92
CA THR A 180 17.86 -22.31 17.09
C THR A 180 16.57 -21.73 17.68
N PRO A 181 15.40 -21.92 17.05
CA PRO A 181 14.12 -21.47 17.59
C PRO A 181 13.78 -22.11 18.94
N PHE A 182 13.08 -21.36 19.80
CA PHE A 182 12.52 -21.87 21.04
C PHE A 182 10.99 -21.83 21.01
N TYR A 183 10.37 -22.96 21.34
CA TYR A 183 8.93 -23.14 21.45
C TYR A 183 8.58 -23.45 22.91
N GLY A 184 7.84 -22.55 23.56
CA GLY A 184 7.36 -22.75 24.93
C GLY A 184 5.84 -22.78 24.96
N ASP A 185 5.25 -23.93 25.27
CA ASP A 185 3.79 -24.10 25.28
C ASP A 185 3.09 -23.26 26.36
N GLU A 186 3.73 -23.07 27.52
CA GLU A 186 3.17 -22.31 28.65
C GLU A 186 4.28 -21.76 29.55
N LEU A 187 5.03 -20.76 29.10
CA LEU A 187 5.94 -20.08 30.02
C LEU A 187 5.11 -19.22 30.99
N PRO A 188 5.27 -19.39 32.31
CA PRO A 188 4.72 -18.46 33.27
C PRO A 188 5.49 -17.13 33.13
N ALA A 189 5.02 -16.27 32.24
CA ALA A 189 5.51 -14.91 32.16
C ALA A 189 4.90 -14.12 33.33
N PRO A 190 5.70 -13.47 34.20
CA PRO A 190 5.20 -12.72 35.35
C PRO A 190 4.46 -11.43 34.99
N ILE A 191 3.98 -11.25 33.76
CA ILE A 191 3.53 -9.96 33.26
C ILE A 191 2.00 -9.77 33.42
N LEU A 192 1.65 -8.58 33.90
CA LEU A 192 0.42 -8.20 34.60
C LEU A 192 -0.82 -8.01 33.72
N ARG A 193 -1.86 -8.83 33.96
CA ARG A 193 -3.24 -8.40 34.28
C ARG A 193 -4.05 -9.57 34.85
N ASN A 194 -4.51 -9.48 36.10
CA ASN A 194 -5.45 -10.41 36.77
C ASN A 194 -5.02 -11.89 36.90
N GLY A 195 -3.83 -12.16 37.44
CA GLY A 195 -3.38 -13.53 37.70
C GLY A 195 -2.70 -14.18 36.49
N LYS A 196 -2.02 -15.31 36.74
CA LYS A 196 -1.09 -15.99 35.80
C LYS A 196 -1.69 -16.14 34.39
N LEU A 197 -1.30 -15.26 33.46
CA LEU A 197 -1.54 -15.50 32.05
C LEU A 197 -0.54 -16.57 31.59
N LYS A 198 -1.05 -17.73 31.21
CA LYS A 198 -0.28 -18.72 30.45
C LYS A 198 -0.38 -18.33 28.98
N MET A 199 0.73 -17.95 28.39
CA MET A 199 0.79 -17.63 26.96
C MET A 199 1.83 -18.54 26.31
N PRO A 200 1.48 -19.21 25.21
CA PRO A 200 2.47 -19.83 24.35
C PRO A 200 3.44 -18.76 23.88
N LEU A 201 4.73 -19.00 24.08
CA LEU A 201 5.82 -18.14 23.67
C LEU A 201 6.58 -18.83 22.54
N LEU A 202 6.75 -18.13 21.44
CA LEU A 202 7.63 -18.55 20.37
C LEU A 202 8.72 -17.48 20.19
N LEU A 203 9.98 -17.91 20.30
CA LEU A 203 11.16 -17.09 20.02
C LEU A 203 11.79 -17.61 18.73
N LEU A 204 11.80 -16.79 17.69
CA LEU A 204 12.42 -17.12 16.41
C LEU A 204 13.68 -16.28 16.21
N PRO A 205 14.79 -16.87 15.74
CA PRO A 205 15.91 -16.11 15.21
C PRO A 205 15.49 -15.44 13.90
N TYR A 206 15.92 -14.21 13.70
CA TYR A 206 15.72 -13.45 12.48
C TYR A 206 17.06 -12.88 12.03
N LEU A 207 17.51 -13.29 10.84
CA LEU A 207 18.72 -12.79 10.20
C LEU A 207 18.34 -11.59 9.33
N GLU A 208 18.82 -10.41 9.70
CA GLU A 208 18.80 -9.25 8.80
C GLU A 208 19.91 -9.36 7.75
N ALA A 209 19.76 -8.63 6.64
CA ALA A 209 20.63 -8.70 5.46
C ALA A 209 22.14 -8.53 5.72
N ASP A 210 22.53 -8.02 6.89
CA ASP A 210 23.92 -7.68 7.28
C ASP A 210 24.42 -8.43 8.53
N ASP A 211 24.14 -9.73 8.68
CA ASP A 211 24.68 -10.61 9.75
C ASP A 211 24.23 -10.31 11.20
N TYR A 212 23.28 -9.40 11.41
CA TYR A 212 22.72 -9.15 12.74
C TYR A 212 21.64 -10.17 13.09
N PHE A 213 21.86 -10.95 14.14
CA PHE A 213 20.81 -11.73 14.79
C PHE A 213 19.83 -10.79 15.51
N SER A 214 18.55 -10.93 15.19
CA SER A 214 17.42 -10.38 15.94
C SER A 214 16.58 -11.55 16.47
N VAL A 215 15.86 -11.35 17.56
CA VAL A 215 14.91 -12.34 18.07
C VAL A 215 13.49 -11.80 17.95
N THR A 216 12.65 -12.57 17.28
CA THR A 216 11.22 -12.27 17.15
C THR A 216 10.45 -12.98 18.26
N VAL A 217 9.65 -12.22 18.98
CA VAL A 217 8.79 -12.70 20.05
C VAL A 217 7.35 -12.78 19.54
N TYR A 218 6.76 -13.97 19.63
CA TYR A 218 5.32 -14.17 19.41
C TYR A 218 4.66 -14.63 20.70
N CYS A 219 3.53 -14.02 21.03
CA CYS A 219 2.66 -14.49 22.10
C CYS A 219 1.19 -14.24 21.76
N TYR A 220 0.28 -15.09 22.21
CA TYR A 220 -1.15 -14.84 22.07
C TYR A 220 -1.91 -15.28 23.31
N GLN A 221 -3.06 -14.65 23.53
CA GLN A 221 -3.92 -15.00 24.65
C GLN A 221 -4.74 -16.25 24.29
N VAL A 222 -4.56 -17.33 25.05
CA VAL A 222 -5.45 -18.49 24.99
C VAL A 222 -6.68 -18.18 25.84
N THR A 223 -7.84 -17.95 25.22
CA THR A 223 -9.11 -17.90 25.95
C THR A 223 -9.51 -19.32 26.38
N ALA A 224 -10.18 -19.44 27.53
CA ALA A 224 -10.59 -20.69 28.16
C ALA A 224 -11.50 -21.64 27.30
N ALA A 225 -11.74 -21.31 26.03
CA ALA A 225 -12.50 -22.15 25.09
C ALA A 225 -11.65 -23.21 24.37
N VAL A 226 -10.32 -23.24 24.53
CA VAL A 226 -9.42 -24.24 23.89
C VAL A 226 -8.95 -25.31 24.89
N ILE A 227 -9.83 -25.78 25.78
CA ILE A 227 -9.58 -26.98 26.61
C ILE A 227 -10.39 -28.20 26.14
N VAL A 228 -11.30 -28.06 25.16
CA VAL A 228 -12.04 -29.20 24.61
C VAL A 228 -11.36 -29.70 23.34
N LYS A 229 -10.29 -30.48 23.49
CA LYS A 229 -9.89 -31.61 22.61
C LYS A 229 -8.49 -32.11 22.97
N LYS A 230 -8.36 -32.77 24.11
CA LYS A 230 -7.44 -33.91 24.31
C LYS A 230 -8.02 -34.82 25.39
N HIS A 231 -8.97 -35.66 24.98
CA HIS A 231 -9.24 -36.96 25.61
C HIS A 231 -9.02 -38.02 24.53
#